data_AF-B2JT82-F1
#
_entry.id   AF-B2JT82-F1
#
_cell.length_a   1.000
_cell.length_b   1.000
_cell.length_c   1.000
_cell.angle_alpha   90.00
_cell.angle_beta   90.00
_cell.angle_gamma   90.00
#
_symmetry.space_group_name_H-M   'P 1'
#
loop_
_entity.id
_entity.type
_entity.pdbx_description
1 polymer ?
#
loop_
_entity_poly.entity_id
_entity_poly.type
_entity_poly.pdbx_seq_one_letter_code
_entity_poly.pdbx_strand_id
1 'polypeptide(L)'
;MPLKIPFALDEKDRIVDIHDVPHVEGNFRCAECRQLVTRKQGDVRVWHFAHKAETACTGAFETALHLLAKQILVESDTLHVPALVCRLYERPGPADIALCVEQTLYWDAAGEAEVWVDGIRPDFRGVCQSKAIFVEVTVTHEPDAPKLEALKRLQTPTLEIDLSAVPRDVKEPEVRQLVLDATEGKRWLFYPGEAEARAQLNALRDQRDAAFGAALEQERQEERRRDAALAAARADARAERLKKIEMANARFRDATTAQKLAFLEAKLRKPVSSWPASLGHEVWGGSAFRVPTRIWQADAFRKYIHEQGARPPYPRVSVETVAEWLVQRYAIASTESTSVRVAVWDFLSVLERAGYLRRRVRQEFEILRDELGTETEVPGPEAKATALKTATRGLFWAHDVADESQFWSAVRKTGVHVAPSDARMLLSVWRDARLRRANAAAYARNVAATLRITVEKAVELLTAAGVFVRDVA
;
A
#
# COMPACT_ATOMS: atom_id res chain seq x y z
N MET A 1 -15.24 60.80 -10.86
CA MET A 1 -15.46 61.74 -9.74
C MET A 1 -14.21 62.61 -9.61
N PRO A 2 -14.31 63.92 -9.32
CA PRO A 2 -13.12 64.72 -9.11
C PRO A 2 -12.30 64.13 -7.96
N LEU A 3 -10.98 64.02 -8.16
CA LEU A 3 -10.03 63.54 -7.15
C LEU A 3 -10.14 64.45 -5.91
N LYS A 4 -10.56 63.88 -4.77
CA LYS A 4 -10.53 64.57 -3.48
C LYS A 4 -9.10 64.49 -2.96
N ILE A 5 -8.49 65.64 -2.68
CA ILE A 5 -7.12 65.75 -2.20
C ILE A 5 -7.19 66.41 -0.81
N PRO A 6 -6.89 65.69 0.29
CA PRO A 6 -6.99 66.24 1.65
C PRO A 6 -5.80 67.13 2.02
N PHE A 7 -4.70 67.05 1.26
CA PHE A 7 -3.43 67.72 1.54
C PHE A 7 -3.02 68.71 0.45
N ALA A 8 -2.36 69.79 0.82
CA ALA A 8 -1.77 70.74 -0.12
C ALA A 8 -0.50 71.37 0.46
N LEU A 9 0.28 72.03 -0.40
CA LEU A 9 1.41 72.86 0.01
C LEU A 9 0.92 74.23 0.46
N ASP A 10 1.44 74.73 1.58
CA ASP A 10 1.25 76.11 2.03
C ASP A 10 2.25 77.08 1.36
N GLU A 11 2.27 78.34 1.80
CA GLU A 11 3.18 79.35 1.27
C GLU A 11 4.67 79.06 1.53
N LYS A 12 4.97 78.23 2.54
CA LYS A 12 6.32 77.80 2.94
C LYS A 12 6.71 76.44 2.36
N ASP A 13 5.93 75.92 1.40
CA ASP A 13 6.09 74.57 0.82
C ASP A 13 5.99 73.43 1.86
N ARG A 14 5.27 73.64 2.96
CA ARG A 14 4.91 72.57 3.90
C ARG A 14 3.60 71.92 3.49
N ILE A 15 3.51 70.60 3.61
CA ILE A 15 2.24 69.90 3.44
C ILE A 15 1.37 70.15 4.67
N VAL A 16 0.13 70.56 4.41
CA VAL A 16 -0.90 70.84 5.42
C VAL A 16 -2.17 70.06 5.11
N ASP A 17 -2.86 69.64 6.17
CA ASP A 17 -4.20 69.06 6.10
C ASP A 17 -5.26 70.16 5.92
N ILE A 18 -6.27 69.89 5.11
CA ILE A 18 -7.46 70.74 4.96
C ILE A 18 -8.19 71.02 6.28
N HIS A 19 -8.03 70.16 7.29
CA HIS A 19 -8.61 70.33 8.62
C HIS A 19 -7.79 71.24 9.55
N ASP A 20 -6.49 71.43 9.28
CA ASP A 20 -5.59 72.25 10.10
C ASP A 20 -5.44 73.68 9.57
N VAL A 21 -5.91 73.96 8.37
CA VAL A 21 -5.83 75.29 7.76
C VAL A 21 -6.96 76.22 8.23
N PRO A 22 -6.65 77.45 8.69
CA PRO A 22 -7.67 78.37 9.21
C PRO A 22 -8.65 78.83 8.12
N HIS A 23 -9.86 79.24 8.50
CA HIS A 23 -10.93 79.71 7.60
C HIS A 23 -10.65 81.04 6.85
N VAL A 24 -9.46 81.61 6.95
CA VAL A 24 -9.05 82.80 6.17
C VAL A 24 -8.52 82.42 4.78
N GLU A 25 -8.57 83.32 3.79
CA GLU A 25 -7.98 83.05 2.47
C GLU A 25 -6.48 82.79 2.58
N GLY A 26 -6.00 81.77 1.85
CA GLY A 26 -4.60 81.38 1.80
C GLY A 26 -4.25 80.77 0.44
N ASN A 27 -2.99 80.95 0.02
CA ASN A 27 -2.49 80.46 -1.26
C ASN A 27 -1.95 79.03 -1.13
N PHE A 28 -2.81 78.04 -1.36
CA PHE A 28 -2.44 76.63 -1.35
C PHE A 28 -2.07 76.14 -2.74
N ARG A 29 -1.06 75.26 -2.85
CA ARG A 29 -0.61 74.66 -4.11
C ARG A 29 -0.72 73.15 -4.09
N CYS A 30 -1.01 72.55 -5.24
CA CYS A 30 -0.94 71.10 -5.41
C CYS A 30 0.50 70.61 -5.25
N ALA A 31 0.69 69.49 -4.53
CA ALA A 31 2.00 68.87 -4.36
C ALA A 31 2.64 68.39 -5.67
N GLU A 32 1.81 67.92 -6.61
CA GLU A 32 2.24 67.37 -7.90
C GLU A 32 2.51 68.47 -8.95
N CYS A 33 1.47 69.19 -9.36
CA CYS A 33 1.57 70.16 -10.46
C CYS A 33 1.97 71.57 -10.02
N ARG A 34 2.10 71.82 -8.71
CA ARG A 34 2.41 73.13 -8.10
C ARG A 34 1.42 74.27 -8.42
N GLN A 35 0.30 73.99 -9.10
CA GLN A 35 -0.73 74.99 -9.39
C GLN A 35 -1.56 75.32 -8.14
N LEU A 36 -2.15 76.51 -8.12
CA LEU A 36 -3.05 76.95 -7.04
C LEU A 36 -4.29 76.06 -6.95
N VAL A 37 -4.60 75.62 -5.74
CA VAL A 37 -5.79 74.83 -5.41
C VAL A 37 -6.71 75.61 -4.48
N THR A 38 -8.01 75.45 -4.68
CA THR A 38 -9.02 76.09 -3.84
C THR A 38 -9.48 75.11 -2.77
N ARG A 39 -9.41 75.51 -1.51
CA ARG A 39 -10.03 74.77 -0.41
C ARG A 39 -11.55 74.67 -0.60
N LYS A 40 -12.11 73.51 -0.28
CA LYS A 40 -13.55 73.23 -0.26
C LYS A 40 -13.91 72.75 1.14
N GLN A 41 -14.38 73.66 1.98
CA GLN A 41 -14.86 73.39 3.35
C GLN A 41 -16.36 73.70 3.43
N GLY A 42 -17.10 72.96 4.25
CA GLY A 42 -18.54 73.15 4.50
C GLY A 42 -19.23 71.92 5.07
N ASP A 43 -20.53 72.02 5.34
CA ASP A 43 -21.28 71.00 6.12
C ASP A 43 -21.75 69.79 5.30
N VAL A 44 -21.66 69.86 3.97
CA VAL A 44 -22.32 68.89 3.06
C VAL A 44 -21.31 67.95 2.37
N ARG A 45 -20.07 68.39 2.16
CA ARG A 45 -19.06 67.62 1.41
C ARG A 45 -17.80 67.49 2.25
N VAL A 46 -17.16 66.31 2.16
CA VAL A 46 -15.82 66.07 2.73
C VAL A 46 -14.88 67.18 2.32
N TRP A 47 -14.15 67.73 3.30
CA TRP A 47 -13.24 68.83 3.07
C TRP A 47 -12.07 68.38 2.19
N HIS A 48 -11.73 69.16 1.17
CA HIS A 48 -10.63 68.84 0.25
C HIS A 48 -10.10 70.10 -0.45
N PHE A 49 -8.91 69.99 -1.03
CA PHE A 49 -8.37 70.92 -2.01
C PHE A 49 -8.82 70.51 -3.42
N ALA A 50 -9.19 71.50 -4.24
CA ALA A 50 -9.69 71.30 -5.59
C ALA A 50 -8.95 72.16 -6.61
N HIS A 51 -8.57 71.55 -7.73
CA HIS A 51 -8.07 72.26 -8.90
C HIS A 51 -9.18 73.06 -9.60
N LYS A 52 -8.78 73.98 -10.48
CA LYS A 52 -9.69 74.52 -11.50
C LYS A 52 -10.11 73.40 -12.47
N ALA A 53 -11.35 73.46 -12.95
CA ALA A 53 -12.01 72.37 -13.69
C ALA A 53 -11.23 71.82 -14.92
N GLU A 54 -10.32 72.62 -15.49
CA GLU A 54 -9.55 72.28 -16.70
C GLU A 54 -8.18 71.64 -16.42
N THR A 55 -7.84 71.38 -15.15
CA THR A 55 -6.53 70.83 -14.77
C THR A 55 -6.52 69.31 -14.79
N ALA A 56 -5.70 68.70 -15.66
CA ALA A 56 -5.46 67.26 -15.67
C ALA A 56 -4.30 66.90 -14.72
N CYS A 57 -4.60 66.72 -13.43
CA CYS A 57 -3.62 66.29 -12.41
C CYS A 57 -4.08 64.99 -11.76
N THR A 58 -3.40 63.88 -12.05
CA THR A 58 -3.84 62.53 -11.64
C THR A 58 -3.14 61.98 -10.40
N GLY A 59 -1.87 62.37 -10.16
CA GLY A 59 -1.05 61.88 -9.02
C GLY A 59 -1.05 62.78 -7.79
N ALA A 60 -1.97 63.75 -7.71
CA ALA A 60 -1.94 64.79 -6.68
C ALA A 60 -2.06 64.25 -5.25
N PHE A 61 -2.85 63.19 -5.05
CA PHE A 61 -3.04 62.58 -3.73
C PHE A 61 -1.78 61.83 -3.32
N GLU A 62 -1.27 61.01 -4.24
CA GLU A 62 -0.15 60.11 -4.03
C GLU A 62 1.12 60.89 -3.70
N THR A 63 1.40 61.95 -4.47
CA THR A 63 2.54 62.85 -4.22
C THR A 63 2.37 63.62 -2.91
N ALA A 64 1.16 64.10 -2.59
CA ALA A 64 0.93 64.82 -1.34
C ALA A 64 1.09 63.92 -0.11
N LEU A 65 0.62 62.67 -0.18
CA LEU A 65 0.79 61.68 0.88
C LEU A 65 2.27 61.29 1.08
N HIS A 66 3.01 61.11 -0.02
CA HIS A 66 4.46 60.84 0.02
C HIS A 66 5.24 61.96 0.70
N LEU A 67 4.96 63.21 0.33
CA LEU A 67 5.59 64.38 0.93
C LEU A 67 5.17 64.58 2.39
N LEU A 68 3.91 64.30 2.74
CA LEU A 68 3.44 64.37 4.13
C LEU A 68 4.20 63.38 5.02
N ALA A 69 4.35 62.13 4.57
CA ALA A 69 5.09 61.11 5.31
C ALA A 69 6.56 61.52 5.52
N LYS A 70 7.22 62.06 4.49
CA LYS A 70 8.59 62.60 4.60
C LYS A 70 8.67 63.74 5.61
N GLN A 71 7.71 64.67 5.56
CA GLN A 71 7.65 65.79 6.50
C GLN A 71 7.49 65.29 7.94
N ILE A 72 6.59 64.32 8.17
CA ILE A 72 6.40 63.70 9.49
C ILE A 72 7.68 63.04 10.01
N LEU A 73 8.43 62.33 9.15
CA LEU A 73 9.70 61.70 9.51
C LEU A 73 10.78 62.71 9.90
N VAL A 74 10.89 63.83 9.16
CA VAL A 74 11.85 64.91 9.46
C VAL A 74 11.49 65.66 10.73
N GLU A 75 10.20 65.84 11.00
CA GLU A 75 9.68 66.54 12.18
C GLU A 75 9.71 65.68 13.46
N SER A 76 9.90 64.37 13.33
CA SER A 76 9.94 63.44 14.46
C SER A 76 11.37 63.09 14.87
N ASP A 77 11.58 62.86 16.16
CA ASP A 77 12.79 62.31 16.76
C ASP A 77 12.74 60.78 16.95
N THR A 78 11.61 60.16 16.60
CA THR A 78 11.37 58.72 16.84
C THR A 78 10.74 58.01 15.64
N LEU A 79 10.91 56.69 15.60
CA LEU A 79 10.23 55.81 14.64
C LEU A 79 10.08 54.41 15.21
N HIS A 80 8.84 53.92 15.32
CA HIS A 80 8.56 52.55 15.71
C HIS A 80 8.72 51.61 14.51
N VAL A 81 9.48 50.52 14.70
CA VAL A 81 9.88 49.59 13.63
C VAL A 81 9.53 48.14 13.97
N PRO A 82 9.14 47.33 12.97
CA PRO A 82 8.75 45.94 13.19
C PRO A 82 9.96 45.06 13.50
N ALA A 83 9.69 43.91 14.15
CA ALA A 83 10.68 42.85 14.29
C ALA A 83 11.06 42.25 12.92
N LEU A 84 12.31 41.81 12.79
CA LEU A 84 12.78 40.99 11.68
C LEU A 84 13.33 39.68 12.21
N VAL A 85 12.65 38.58 11.86
CA VAL A 85 13.01 37.23 12.30
C VAL A 85 13.16 36.32 11.10
N CYS A 86 14.38 35.81 10.89
CA CYS A 86 14.61 34.74 9.94
C CYS A 86 14.15 33.43 10.56
N ARG A 87 13.15 32.79 9.95
CA ARG A 87 12.59 31.53 10.44
C ARG A 87 13.08 30.33 9.64
N LEU A 88 13.25 29.21 10.35
CA LEU A 88 13.60 27.92 9.74
C LEU A 88 12.38 27.25 9.09
N TYR A 89 11.21 27.39 9.72
CA TYR A 89 9.92 26.84 9.28
C TYR A 89 8.83 27.92 9.34
N GLU A 90 7.65 27.63 8.80
CA GLU A 90 6.50 28.57 8.83
C GLU A 90 6.09 28.94 10.26
N ARG A 91 6.20 27.98 11.18
CA ARG A 91 5.90 28.17 12.60
C ARG A 91 7.12 28.63 13.37
N PRO A 92 6.97 29.53 14.36
CA PRO A 92 8.05 29.94 15.23
C PRO A 92 8.73 28.73 15.90
N GLY A 93 10.05 28.75 15.94
CA GLY A 93 10.86 27.67 16.50
C GLY A 93 12.09 28.17 17.26
N PRO A 94 12.69 27.32 18.10
CA PRO A 94 13.85 27.69 18.92
C PRO A 94 15.13 27.97 18.10
N ALA A 95 15.12 27.65 16.82
CA ALA A 95 16.23 27.89 15.91
C ALA A 95 16.10 29.22 15.14
N ASP A 96 14.98 29.93 15.28
CA ASP A 96 14.76 31.20 14.57
C ASP A 96 15.76 32.26 15.02
N ILE A 97 16.18 33.11 14.08
CA ILE A 97 17.19 34.15 14.31
C ILE A 97 16.51 35.51 14.23
N ALA A 98 16.42 36.21 15.36
CA ALA A 98 15.95 37.59 15.40
C ALA A 98 17.10 38.55 15.06
N LEU A 99 16.96 39.27 13.95
CA LEU A 99 17.92 40.31 13.52
C LEU A 99 17.54 41.67 14.11
N CYS A 100 16.24 41.92 14.23
CA CYS A 100 15.68 43.11 14.87
C CYS A 100 14.51 42.69 15.75
N VAL A 101 14.45 43.19 16.98
CA VAL A 101 13.23 43.16 17.79
C VAL A 101 12.35 44.35 17.41
N GLU A 102 11.05 44.22 17.61
CA GLU A 102 10.13 45.35 17.50
C GLU A 102 10.49 46.39 18.57
N GLN A 103 10.73 47.63 18.14
CA GLN A 103 11.26 48.67 19.02
C GLN A 103 11.00 50.07 18.47
N THR A 104 11.10 51.07 19.35
CA THR A 104 11.13 52.49 18.96
C THR A 104 12.57 52.95 18.84
N LEU A 105 12.93 53.44 17.66
CA LEU A 105 14.20 54.09 17.39
C LEU A 105 14.13 55.55 17.84
N TYR A 106 15.24 56.06 18.36
CA TYR A 106 15.42 57.48 18.72
C TYR A 106 16.58 58.02 17.90
N TRP A 107 16.36 59.14 17.21
CA TRP A 107 17.38 59.73 16.34
C TRP A 107 18.43 60.50 17.16
N ASP A 108 19.71 60.29 16.83
CA ASP A 108 20.84 60.98 17.45
C ASP A 108 20.80 62.49 17.12
N ALA A 109 20.21 62.86 15.98
CA ALA A 109 20.00 64.22 15.51
C ALA A 109 18.77 64.29 14.58
N ALA A 110 18.35 65.49 14.18
CA ALA A 110 17.28 65.67 13.21
C ALA A 110 17.59 64.91 11.91
N GLY A 111 16.64 64.08 11.46
CA GLY A 111 16.79 63.30 10.24
C GLY A 111 16.70 64.14 8.98
N GLU A 112 17.16 63.57 7.86
CA GLU A 112 17.30 64.29 6.60
C GLU A 112 16.45 63.60 5.51
N ALA A 113 15.62 64.36 4.80
CA ALA A 113 14.86 63.87 3.66
C ALA A 113 15.66 63.98 2.36
N GLU A 114 15.53 62.95 1.52
CA GLU A 114 16.05 62.94 0.14
C GLU A 114 17.55 63.28 -0.04
N VAL A 115 18.41 62.76 0.84
CA VAL A 115 19.87 62.95 0.80
C VAL A 115 20.52 62.00 -0.20
N TRP A 116 21.46 62.49 -1.01
CA TRP A 116 22.27 61.63 -1.87
C TRP A 116 23.35 60.90 -1.06
N VAL A 117 23.31 59.58 -1.06
CA VAL A 117 24.31 58.71 -0.43
C VAL A 117 24.77 57.68 -1.46
N ASP A 118 26.03 57.75 -1.90
CA ASP A 118 26.68 56.75 -2.75
C ASP A 118 25.83 56.24 -3.94
N GLY A 119 25.17 57.18 -4.63
CA GLY A 119 24.39 56.91 -5.84
C GLY A 119 22.93 56.52 -5.60
N ILE A 120 22.45 56.54 -4.35
CA ILE A 120 21.02 56.43 -4.02
C ILE A 120 20.51 57.68 -3.31
N ARG A 121 19.20 57.84 -3.32
CA ARG A 121 18.48 58.90 -2.62
C ARG A 121 17.31 58.28 -1.85
N PRO A 122 17.51 57.88 -0.58
CA PRO A 122 16.40 57.42 0.24
C PRO A 122 15.44 58.56 0.54
N ASP A 123 14.16 58.23 0.76
CA ASP A 123 13.15 59.24 1.10
C ASP A 123 13.46 59.92 2.44
N PHE A 124 14.02 59.17 3.38
CA PHE A 124 14.51 59.69 4.66
C PHE A 124 15.74 58.91 5.15
N ARG A 125 16.64 59.62 5.82
CA ARG A 125 17.82 59.08 6.49
C ARG A 125 17.83 59.53 7.95
N GLY A 126 17.77 58.56 8.86
CA GLY A 126 17.99 58.76 10.29
C GLY A 126 19.33 58.16 10.73
N VAL A 127 19.85 58.65 11.86
CA VAL A 127 20.99 58.04 12.55
C VAL A 127 20.54 57.68 13.96
N CYS A 128 20.71 56.43 14.36
CA CYS A 128 20.37 55.93 15.69
C CYS A 128 21.56 55.13 16.22
N GLN A 129 22.09 55.48 17.38
CA GLN A 129 23.26 54.84 17.98
C GLN A 129 24.46 54.79 17.01
N SER A 130 24.71 55.91 16.31
CA SER A 130 25.76 56.06 15.30
C SER A 130 25.62 55.16 14.06
N LYS A 131 24.45 54.54 13.85
CA LYS A 131 24.15 53.74 12.65
C LYS A 131 23.10 54.43 11.80
N ALA A 132 23.37 54.53 10.50
CA ALA A 132 22.39 55.05 9.55
C ALA A 132 21.25 54.06 9.35
N ILE A 133 20.04 54.58 9.20
CA ILE A 133 18.83 53.84 8.83
C ILE A 133 18.16 54.62 7.71
N PHE A 134 17.83 53.93 6.62
CA PHE A 134 17.09 54.50 5.51
C PHE A 134 15.61 54.14 5.62
N VAL A 135 14.76 55.05 5.16
CA VAL A 135 13.33 54.84 5.03
C VAL A 135 12.91 55.17 3.60
N GLU A 136 12.13 54.27 3.02
CA GLU A 136 11.45 54.42 1.73
C GLU A 136 9.94 54.49 1.98
N VAL A 137 9.26 55.45 1.37
CA VAL A 137 7.81 55.59 1.50
C VAL A 137 7.17 55.19 0.17
N THR A 138 6.34 54.15 0.20
CA THR A 138 5.65 53.62 -0.98
C THR A 138 4.19 54.07 -0.96
N VAL A 139 3.72 54.68 -2.06
CA VAL A 139 2.30 55.05 -2.22
C VAL A 139 1.69 54.41 -3.47
N THR A 140 2.45 54.35 -4.57
CA THR A 140 2.00 53.72 -5.83
C THR A 140 3.07 52.89 -6.52
N HIS A 141 4.33 53.26 -6.36
CA HIS A 141 5.45 52.59 -7.00
C HIS A 141 6.34 52.02 -5.90
N GLU A 142 6.48 50.70 -5.86
CA GLU A 142 7.49 50.05 -5.03
C GLU A 142 8.90 50.46 -5.51
N PRO A 143 9.92 50.45 -4.63
CA PRO A 143 11.30 50.65 -5.02
C PRO A 143 11.71 49.68 -6.14
N ASP A 144 12.33 50.20 -7.20
CA ASP A 144 12.75 49.38 -8.34
C ASP A 144 13.97 48.51 -8.00
N ALA A 145 14.19 47.44 -8.78
CA ALA A 145 15.27 46.50 -8.55
C ALA A 145 16.69 47.15 -8.50
N PRO A 146 17.02 48.14 -9.36
CA PRO A 146 18.29 48.87 -9.26
C PRO A 146 18.48 49.59 -7.91
N LYS A 147 17.44 50.23 -7.38
CA LYS A 147 17.49 50.89 -6.06
C LYS A 147 17.69 49.89 -4.93
N LEU A 148 16.98 48.76 -4.96
CA LEU A 148 17.14 47.68 -3.98
C LEU A 148 18.56 47.09 -3.96
N GLU A 149 19.17 46.86 -5.12
CA GLU A 149 20.55 46.36 -5.21
C GLU A 149 21.57 47.38 -4.68
N ALA A 150 21.35 48.67 -4.91
CA ALA A 150 22.20 49.72 -4.37
C ALA A 150 22.07 49.85 -2.84
N LEU A 151 20.85 49.72 -2.29
CA LEU A 151 20.60 49.67 -0.85
C LEU A 151 21.33 48.47 -0.19
N LYS A 152 21.27 47.29 -0.82
CA LYS A 152 22.01 46.10 -0.37
C LYS A 152 23.51 46.32 -0.32
N ARG A 153 24.10 46.96 -1.34
CA ARG A 153 25.54 47.25 -1.37
C ARG A 153 26.00 48.12 -0.20
N LEU A 154 25.16 49.06 0.23
CA LEU A 154 25.48 49.98 1.32
C LEU A 154 25.38 49.34 2.71
N GLN A 155 24.89 48.11 2.80
CA GLN A 155 24.75 47.38 4.07
C GLN A 155 24.07 48.21 5.16
N THR A 156 23.12 49.07 4.77
CA THR A 156 22.43 50.00 5.66
C THR A 156 20.98 49.54 5.84
N PRO A 157 20.49 49.29 7.07
CA PRO A 157 19.11 48.89 7.31
C PRO A 157 18.13 49.84 6.62
N THR A 158 17.24 49.28 5.81
CA THR A 158 16.27 50.06 5.02
C THR A 158 14.87 49.58 5.31
N LEU A 159 14.04 50.47 5.85
CA LEU A 159 12.65 50.23 6.15
C LEU A 159 11.77 50.79 5.04
N GLU A 160 10.80 50.02 4.58
CA GLU A 160 9.69 50.55 3.78
C GLU A 160 8.51 50.86 4.68
N ILE A 161 7.86 51.99 4.41
CA ILE A 161 6.55 52.36 4.93
C ILE A 161 5.60 52.40 3.73
N ASP A 162 4.74 51.39 3.62
CA ASP A 162 3.73 51.27 2.57
C ASP A 162 2.44 51.96 2.98
N LEU A 163 2.11 53.04 2.27
CA LEU A 163 0.90 53.84 2.42
C LEU A 163 -0.06 53.66 1.23
N SER A 164 0.16 52.67 0.36
CA SER A 164 -0.65 52.44 -0.85
C SER A 164 -2.11 52.09 -0.56
N ALA A 165 -2.38 51.50 0.61
CA ALA A 165 -3.72 51.15 1.07
C ALA A 165 -4.46 52.30 1.79
N VAL A 166 -3.81 53.46 1.98
CA VAL A 166 -4.38 54.58 2.73
C VAL A 166 -5.53 55.24 1.95
N PRO A 167 -6.70 55.45 2.59
CA PRO A 167 -7.85 56.03 1.92
C PRO A 167 -7.65 57.51 1.60
N ARG A 168 -8.34 58.01 0.57
CA ARG A 168 -8.18 59.39 0.06
C ARG A 168 -8.74 60.48 0.97
N ASP A 169 -9.49 60.13 1.99
CA ASP A 169 -10.03 61.04 3.01
C ASP A 169 -9.29 60.95 4.35
N VAL A 170 -8.11 60.29 4.37
CA VAL A 170 -7.21 60.24 5.52
C VAL A 170 -6.81 61.65 6.00
N LYS A 171 -6.62 61.77 7.31
CA LYS A 171 -6.16 63.00 7.97
C LYS A 171 -4.71 62.89 8.41
N GLU A 172 -4.02 64.02 8.60
CA GLU A 172 -2.62 64.06 9.03
C GLU A 172 -2.37 63.24 10.30
N PRO A 173 -3.18 63.31 11.37
CA PRO A 173 -2.91 62.54 12.58
C PRO A 173 -2.94 61.02 12.36
N GLU A 174 -3.77 60.56 11.42
CA GLU A 174 -3.87 59.14 11.05
C GLU A 174 -2.65 58.72 10.23
N VAL A 175 -2.19 59.55 9.28
CA VAL A 175 -0.94 59.32 8.54
C VAL A 175 0.25 59.32 9.51
N ARG A 176 0.27 60.23 10.49
CA ARG A 176 1.32 60.31 11.50
C ARG A 176 1.40 59.04 12.33
N GLN A 177 0.26 58.51 12.77
CA GLN A 177 0.20 57.24 13.50
C GLN A 177 0.74 56.08 12.64
N LEU A 178 0.37 56.01 11.36
CA LEU A 178 0.86 54.97 10.44
C LEU A 178 2.37 55.07 10.20
N VAL A 179 2.88 56.29 10.01
CA VAL A 179 4.29 56.54 9.72
C VAL A 179 5.17 56.32 10.96
N LEU A 180 4.78 56.82 12.13
CA LEU A 180 5.64 56.81 13.32
C LEU A 180 5.38 55.61 14.23
N ASP A 181 4.13 55.29 14.54
CA ASP A 181 3.77 54.41 15.66
C ASP A 181 3.39 52.99 15.24
N ALA A 182 2.64 52.83 14.16
CA ALA A 182 2.17 51.52 13.71
C ALA A 182 3.30 50.68 13.12
N THR A 183 3.24 49.36 13.26
CA THR A 183 4.10 48.41 12.52
C THR A 183 3.44 47.84 11.27
N GLU A 184 2.11 48.00 11.14
CA GLU A 184 1.36 47.64 9.94
C GLU A 184 1.80 48.49 8.74
N GLY A 185 1.94 47.86 7.58
CA GLY A 185 2.49 48.52 6.39
C GLY A 185 4.00 48.77 6.43
N LYS A 186 4.71 48.36 7.49
CA LYS A 186 6.17 48.48 7.58
C LYS A 186 6.87 47.16 7.34
N ARG A 187 7.91 47.15 6.51
CA ARG A 187 8.79 45.98 6.32
C ARG A 187 10.24 46.40 6.11
N TRP A 188 11.18 45.60 6.59
CA TRP A 188 12.59 45.79 6.26
C TRP A 188 12.84 45.30 4.82
N LEU A 189 13.19 46.22 3.92
CA LEU A 189 13.63 45.89 2.56
C LEU A 189 15.02 45.27 2.55
N PHE A 190 15.84 45.68 3.51
CA PHE A 190 17.17 45.15 3.74
C PHE A 190 17.55 45.30 5.20
N TYR A 191 18.20 44.28 5.76
CA TYR A 191 18.81 44.33 7.08
C TYR A 191 20.16 43.59 7.07
N PRO A 192 21.24 44.21 7.61
CA PRO A 192 22.54 43.56 7.69
C PRO A 192 22.49 42.24 8.47
N GLY A 193 23.12 41.19 7.96
CA GLY A 193 23.11 39.86 8.59
C GLY A 193 21.96 38.94 8.13
N GLU A 194 21.03 39.43 7.31
CA GLU A 194 19.91 38.60 6.84
C GLU A 194 20.35 37.44 5.95
N ALA A 195 21.30 37.68 5.04
CA ALA A 195 21.84 36.63 4.18
C ALA A 195 22.57 35.56 4.99
N GLU A 196 23.36 35.97 5.99
CA GLU A 196 24.10 35.10 6.90
C GLU A 196 23.15 34.29 7.78
N ALA A 197 22.14 34.91 8.38
CA ALA A 197 21.12 34.22 9.16
C ALA A 197 20.36 33.20 8.30
N ARG A 198 19.97 33.59 7.08
CA ARG A 198 19.33 32.67 6.13
C ARG A 198 20.23 31.49 5.77
N ALA A 199 21.52 31.73 5.54
CA ALA A 199 22.49 30.69 5.23
C ALA A 199 22.68 29.72 6.41
N GLN A 200 22.76 30.22 7.64
CA GLN A 200 22.84 29.40 8.86
C GLN A 200 21.62 28.50 9.01
N LEU A 201 20.41 29.05 8.80
CA LEU A 201 19.17 28.28 8.88
C LEU A 201 19.08 27.21 7.79
N ASN A 202 19.47 27.55 6.55
CA ASN A 202 19.51 26.58 5.47
C ASN A 202 20.50 25.44 5.77
N ALA A 203 21.70 25.75 6.26
CA ALA A 203 22.67 24.72 6.65
C ALA A 203 22.13 23.81 7.77
N LEU A 204 21.43 24.38 8.74
CA LEU A 204 20.78 23.61 9.81
C LEU A 204 19.67 22.69 9.27
N ARG A 205 18.87 23.16 8.30
CA ARG A 205 17.86 22.33 7.63
C ARG A 205 18.52 21.16 6.91
N ASP A 206 19.54 21.46 6.09
CA ASP A 206 20.23 20.45 5.29
C ASP A 206 20.90 19.40 6.20
N GLN A 207 21.46 19.81 7.34
CA GLN A 207 22.00 18.90 8.34
C GLN A 207 20.93 17.98 8.93
N ARG A 208 19.75 18.51 9.26
CA ARG A 208 18.63 17.73 9.80
C ARG A 208 18.10 16.73 8.77
N ASP A 209 17.94 17.16 7.53
CA ASP A 209 17.46 16.32 6.44
C ASP A 209 18.46 15.19 6.13
N ALA A 210 19.75 15.50 6.13
CA ALA A 210 20.81 14.50 5.96
C ALA A 210 20.83 13.49 7.13
N ALA A 211 20.68 13.95 8.37
CA ALA A 211 20.61 13.07 9.54
C ALA A 211 19.38 12.15 9.49
N PHE A 212 18.23 12.68 9.09
CA PHE A 212 17.01 11.91 8.91
C PHE A 212 17.17 10.85 7.79
N GLY A 213 17.73 11.25 6.64
CA GLY A 213 18.01 10.33 5.54
C GLY A 213 18.98 9.21 5.93
N ALA A 214 20.03 9.53 6.69
CA ALA A 214 21.00 8.56 7.18
C ALA A 214 20.36 7.54 8.15
N ALA A 215 19.49 8.00 9.06
CA ALA A 215 18.78 7.11 9.99
C ALA A 215 17.86 6.13 9.26
N LEU A 216 17.11 6.60 8.25
CA LEU A 216 16.25 5.75 7.44
C LEU A 216 17.03 4.70 6.66
N GLU A 217 18.19 5.06 6.11
CA GLU A 217 19.04 4.09 5.40
C GLU A 217 19.62 3.05 6.37
N GLN A 218 20.03 3.44 7.58
CA GLN A 218 20.48 2.48 8.60
C GLN A 218 19.40 1.44 8.93
N GLU A 219 18.15 1.88 9.15
CA GLU A 219 17.03 0.97 9.42
C GLU A 219 16.81 -0.03 8.27
N ARG A 220 16.82 0.44 7.02
CA ARG A 220 16.70 -0.41 5.82
C ARG A 220 17.85 -1.40 5.68
N GLN A 221 19.06 -1.01 6.06
CA GLN A 221 20.22 -1.90 6.04
C GLN A 221 20.10 -3.00 7.11
N GLU A 222 19.60 -2.65 8.30
CA GLU A 222 19.33 -3.65 9.35
C GLU A 222 18.24 -4.64 8.95
N GLU A 223 17.13 -4.17 8.37
CA GLU A 223 16.06 -5.04 7.86
C GLU A 223 16.59 -6.00 6.79
N ARG A 224 17.32 -5.48 5.79
CA ARG A 224 17.95 -6.32 4.75
C ARG A 224 18.91 -7.35 5.33
N ARG A 225 19.69 -7.00 6.37
CA ARG A 225 20.57 -7.94 7.07
C ARG A 225 19.77 -9.03 7.79
N ARG A 226 18.67 -8.68 8.47
CA ARG A 226 17.80 -9.65 9.16
C ARG A 226 17.15 -10.62 8.18
N ASP A 227 16.65 -10.11 7.06
CA ASP A 227 16.03 -10.93 6.02
C ASP A 227 17.04 -11.86 5.34
N ALA A 228 18.23 -11.35 5.02
CA ALA A 228 19.32 -12.16 4.48
C ALA A 228 19.74 -13.27 5.45
N ALA A 229 19.84 -12.97 6.75
CA ALA A 229 20.16 -13.96 7.77
C ALA A 229 19.06 -15.03 7.90
N LEU A 230 17.78 -14.64 7.85
CA LEU A 230 16.66 -15.58 7.89
C LEU A 230 16.61 -16.46 6.63
N ALA A 231 16.88 -15.89 5.46
CA ALA A 231 16.97 -16.62 4.20
C ALA A 231 18.11 -17.64 4.21
N ALA A 232 19.29 -17.24 4.70
CA ALA A 232 20.44 -18.13 4.88
C ALA A 232 20.11 -19.28 5.83
N ALA A 233 19.55 -18.99 7.01
CA ALA A 233 19.15 -20.02 7.98
C ALA A 233 18.13 -21.02 7.40
N ARG A 234 17.17 -20.55 6.58
CA ARG A 234 16.22 -21.43 5.88
C ARG A 234 16.91 -22.30 4.82
N ALA A 235 17.88 -21.75 4.09
CA ALA A 235 18.66 -22.48 3.12
C ALA A 235 19.50 -23.59 3.79
N ASP A 236 20.17 -23.27 4.89
CA ASP A 236 20.96 -24.22 5.68
C ASP A 236 20.08 -25.34 6.24
N ALA A 237 18.92 -25.01 6.82
CA ALA A 237 17.96 -25.98 7.32
C ALA A 237 17.45 -26.92 6.21
N ARG A 238 17.20 -26.37 5.00
CA ARG A 238 16.81 -27.17 3.83
C ARG A 238 17.93 -28.09 3.38
N ALA A 239 19.17 -27.61 3.31
CA ALA A 239 20.34 -28.39 2.91
C ALA A 239 20.57 -29.55 3.90
N GLU A 240 20.51 -29.29 5.20
CA GLU A 240 20.66 -30.31 6.23
C GLU A 240 19.54 -31.36 6.18
N ARG A 241 18.28 -30.94 5.91
CA ARG A 241 17.17 -31.87 5.71
C ARG A 241 17.39 -32.77 4.50
N LEU A 242 17.86 -32.22 3.37
CA LEU A 242 18.17 -33.00 2.17
C LEU A 242 19.31 -33.99 2.43
N LYS A 243 20.36 -33.57 3.12
CA LYS A 243 21.47 -34.44 3.53
C LYS A 243 20.98 -35.61 4.38
N LYS A 244 20.11 -35.36 5.38
CA LYS A 244 19.50 -36.42 6.21
C LYS A 244 18.65 -37.40 5.39
N ILE A 245 17.85 -36.90 4.45
CA ILE A 245 17.05 -37.74 3.54
C ILE A 245 17.98 -38.63 2.71
N GLU A 246 19.04 -38.05 2.13
CA GLU A 246 19.97 -38.82 1.30
C GLU A 246 20.76 -39.85 2.11
N MET A 247 21.23 -39.51 3.31
CA MET A 247 21.85 -40.48 4.22
C MET A 247 20.91 -41.66 4.54
N ALA A 248 19.62 -41.40 4.74
CA ALA A 248 18.63 -42.45 4.97
C ALA A 248 18.32 -43.27 3.70
N ASN A 249 18.41 -42.65 2.51
CA ASN A 249 18.30 -43.34 1.23
C ASN A 249 19.51 -44.24 0.97
N ALA A 250 20.73 -43.74 1.11
CA ALA A 250 21.96 -44.50 0.99
C ALA A 250 21.94 -45.74 1.91
N ARG A 251 21.65 -45.55 3.20
CA ARG A 251 21.54 -46.67 4.17
C ARG A 251 20.53 -47.73 3.75
N PHE A 252 19.40 -47.34 3.18
CA PHE A 252 18.43 -48.30 2.69
C PHE A 252 18.86 -48.96 1.38
N ARG A 253 19.53 -48.25 0.48
CA ARG A 253 20.07 -48.81 -0.76
C ARG A 253 21.09 -49.91 -0.47
N ASP A 254 22.00 -49.63 0.47
CA ASP A 254 23.08 -50.53 0.89
C ASP A 254 22.61 -51.74 1.72
N ALA A 255 21.38 -51.69 2.24
CA ALA A 255 20.80 -52.77 3.03
C ALA A 255 20.53 -54.02 2.18
N THR A 256 20.69 -55.20 2.78
CA THR A 256 20.35 -56.49 2.16
C THR A 256 18.83 -56.62 1.97
N THR A 257 18.41 -57.56 1.12
CA THR A 257 16.98 -57.88 0.93
C THR A 257 16.26 -58.18 2.25
N ALA A 258 16.88 -58.97 3.13
CA ALA A 258 16.30 -59.30 4.44
C ALA A 258 16.15 -58.06 5.34
N GLN A 259 17.15 -57.18 5.35
CA GLN A 259 17.09 -55.93 6.12
C GLN A 259 16.05 -54.94 5.59
N LYS A 260 15.90 -54.84 4.26
CA LYS A 260 14.86 -54.02 3.61
C LYS A 260 13.46 -54.53 3.99
N LEU A 261 13.25 -55.84 3.96
CA LEU A 261 11.99 -56.46 4.37
C LEU A 261 11.69 -56.21 5.86
N ALA A 262 12.66 -56.45 6.75
CA ALA A 262 12.50 -56.20 8.20
C ALA A 262 12.17 -54.72 8.50
N PHE A 263 12.82 -53.78 7.79
CA PHE A 263 12.49 -52.35 7.90
C PHE A 263 11.04 -52.07 7.49
N LEU A 264 10.59 -52.66 6.39
CA LEU A 264 9.23 -52.47 5.88
C LEU A 264 8.18 -53.15 6.80
N GLU A 265 8.46 -54.33 7.34
CA GLU A 265 7.59 -55.02 8.31
C GLU A 265 7.36 -54.17 9.54
N ALA A 266 8.44 -53.63 10.11
CA ALA A 266 8.38 -52.75 11.28
C ALA A 266 7.55 -51.48 10.99
N LYS A 267 7.66 -50.93 9.77
CA LYS A 267 6.94 -49.71 9.38
C LYS A 267 5.48 -49.94 8.98
N LEU A 268 5.17 -51.08 8.37
CA LEU A 268 3.81 -51.47 7.97
C LEU A 268 3.07 -52.21 9.08
N ARG A 269 3.74 -52.48 10.22
CA ARG A 269 3.21 -53.17 11.39
C ARG A 269 2.58 -54.53 11.06
N LYS A 270 3.11 -55.22 10.05
CA LYS A 270 2.69 -56.57 9.62
C LYS A 270 3.87 -57.36 9.07
N PRO A 271 3.97 -58.67 9.39
CA PRO A 271 4.98 -59.53 8.80
C PRO A 271 4.74 -59.72 7.29
N VAL A 272 5.81 -59.93 6.53
CA VAL A 272 5.81 -60.07 5.06
C VAL A 272 4.96 -61.25 4.60
N SER A 273 4.85 -62.30 5.42
CA SER A 273 3.98 -63.46 5.18
C SER A 273 2.49 -63.11 5.20
N SER A 274 2.11 -62.00 5.83
CA SER A 274 0.73 -61.51 5.93
C SER A 274 0.45 -60.30 5.05
N TRP A 275 1.37 -59.93 4.17
CA TRP A 275 1.12 -58.86 3.19
C TRP A 275 0.18 -59.36 2.08
N PRO A 276 -0.75 -58.51 1.61
CA PRO A 276 -1.71 -58.90 0.59
C PRO A 276 -1.03 -59.17 -0.75
N ALA A 277 -1.67 -59.96 -1.62
CA ALA A 277 -1.17 -60.31 -2.95
C ALA A 277 -0.99 -59.10 -3.88
N SER A 278 -1.60 -57.95 -3.53
CA SER A 278 -1.35 -56.68 -4.21
C SER A 278 0.08 -56.17 -4.01
N LEU A 279 0.78 -56.58 -2.95
CA LEU A 279 2.20 -56.31 -2.73
C LEU A 279 3.08 -57.47 -3.24
N GLY A 280 3.84 -57.20 -4.28
CA GLY A 280 4.59 -58.19 -5.06
C GLY A 280 3.89 -58.64 -6.34
N HIS A 281 2.80 -57.99 -6.74
CA HIS A 281 2.15 -58.24 -8.03
C HIS A 281 3.11 -57.87 -9.17
N GLU A 282 3.22 -58.73 -10.17
CA GLU A 282 4.05 -58.46 -11.35
C GLU A 282 3.54 -57.23 -12.09
N VAL A 283 4.43 -56.30 -12.40
CA VAL A 283 4.10 -55.07 -13.10
C VAL A 283 5.10 -54.76 -14.19
N TRP A 284 4.63 -54.06 -15.22
CA TRP A 284 5.46 -53.64 -16.34
C TRP A 284 6.51 -52.62 -15.88
N GLY A 285 7.77 -52.80 -16.28
CA GLY A 285 8.87 -51.91 -15.89
C GLY A 285 9.43 -52.13 -14.48
N GLY A 286 8.96 -53.16 -13.75
CA GLY A 286 9.44 -53.50 -12.40
C GLY A 286 10.92 -53.92 -12.31
N SER A 287 11.54 -54.28 -13.44
CA SER A 287 12.98 -54.61 -13.50
C SER A 287 13.90 -53.43 -13.23
N ALA A 288 13.44 -52.20 -13.48
CA ALA A 288 14.23 -50.98 -13.30
C ALA A 288 14.69 -50.74 -11.85
N PHE A 289 13.98 -51.30 -10.86
CA PHE A 289 14.28 -51.11 -9.44
C PHE A 289 15.41 -52.01 -8.92
N ARG A 290 15.78 -53.07 -9.66
CA ARG A 290 16.84 -54.04 -9.31
C ARG A 290 16.72 -54.64 -7.90
N VAL A 291 15.51 -54.64 -7.35
CA VAL A 291 15.12 -55.28 -6.09
C VAL A 291 13.84 -56.08 -6.33
N PRO A 292 13.53 -57.09 -5.50
CA PRO A 292 12.27 -57.80 -5.58
C PRO A 292 11.07 -56.85 -5.61
N THR A 293 10.11 -57.11 -6.51
CA THR A 293 8.93 -56.25 -6.76
C THR A 293 8.17 -55.92 -5.48
N ARG A 294 8.07 -56.91 -4.58
CA ARG A 294 7.42 -56.76 -3.28
C ARG A 294 8.04 -55.67 -2.40
N ILE A 295 9.35 -55.42 -2.49
CA ILE A 295 10.04 -54.42 -1.66
C ILE A 295 9.68 -53.00 -2.08
N TRP A 296 9.83 -52.66 -3.35
CA TRP A 296 9.58 -51.28 -3.78
C TRP A 296 8.08 -50.94 -3.75
N GLN A 297 7.21 -51.91 -4.03
CA GLN A 297 5.76 -51.72 -3.89
C GLN A 297 5.36 -51.49 -2.43
N ALA A 298 5.90 -52.26 -1.50
CA ALA A 298 5.67 -52.06 -0.07
C ALA A 298 6.27 -50.73 0.44
N ASP A 299 7.44 -50.32 -0.06
CA ASP A 299 8.05 -49.03 0.31
C ASP A 299 7.24 -47.84 -0.23
N ALA A 300 6.71 -47.94 -1.46
CA ALA A 300 5.79 -46.96 -2.03
C ALA A 300 4.47 -46.88 -1.23
N PHE A 301 3.87 -48.04 -0.90
CA PHE A 301 2.67 -48.11 -0.08
C PHE A 301 2.92 -47.49 1.31
N ARG A 302 3.99 -47.88 1.99
CA ARG A 302 4.41 -47.33 3.28
C ARG A 302 4.58 -45.81 3.23
N LYS A 303 5.17 -45.27 2.17
CA LYS A 303 5.51 -43.85 2.09
C LYS A 303 4.30 -42.96 1.76
N TYR A 304 3.43 -43.43 0.87
CA TYR A 304 2.40 -42.58 0.25
C TYR A 304 0.96 -42.98 0.56
N ILE A 305 0.74 -44.17 1.10
CA ILE A 305 -0.62 -44.69 1.32
C ILE A 305 -0.82 -45.01 2.80
N HIS A 306 0.19 -45.59 3.45
CA HIS A 306 0.09 -45.97 4.86
C HIS A 306 -0.10 -44.77 5.79
N GLU A 307 -1.04 -44.89 6.73
CA GLU A 307 -1.37 -43.89 7.77
C GLU A 307 -1.65 -42.47 7.23
N GLN A 308 -2.09 -42.34 5.98
CA GLN A 308 -2.43 -41.02 5.41
C GLN A 308 -3.78 -40.49 5.91
N GLY A 309 -4.60 -41.31 6.57
CA GLY A 309 -5.92 -40.96 7.06
C GLY A 309 -6.99 -41.15 5.98
N ALA A 310 -7.53 -42.35 5.86
CA ALA A 310 -8.64 -42.67 4.96
C ALA A 310 -10.01 -42.08 5.41
N ARG A 311 -10.06 -40.77 5.63
CA ARG A 311 -11.28 -40.01 6.02
C ARG A 311 -11.52 -38.86 5.05
N PRO A 312 -12.78 -38.47 4.78
CA PRO A 312 -13.08 -37.32 3.92
C PRO A 312 -12.51 -36.00 4.47
N PRO A 313 -11.89 -35.15 3.65
CA PRO A 313 -11.56 -35.38 2.24
C PRO A 313 -10.39 -36.37 2.08
N TYR A 314 -10.60 -37.43 1.29
CA TYR A 314 -9.59 -38.48 1.11
C TYR A 314 -8.25 -37.92 0.61
N PRO A 315 -7.12 -38.27 1.24
CA PRO A 315 -5.79 -37.89 0.76
C PRO A 315 -5.54 -38.41 -0.65
N ARG A 316 -4.68 -37.72 -1.40
CA ARG A 316 -4.39 -38.03 -2.80
C ARG A 316 -2.97 -38.55 -2.98
N VAL A 317 -2.82 -39.43 -3.95
CA VAL A 317 -1.52 -39.93 -4.43
C VAL A 317 -1.48 -39.85 -5.96
N SER A 318 -0.36 -39.41 -6.51
CA SER A 318 -0.15 -39.32 -7.96
C SER A 318 1.01 -40.21 -8.40
N VAL A 319 0.97 -40.66 -9.65
CA VAL A 319 2.05 -41.45 -10.25
C VAL A 319 3.37 -40.69 -10.21
N GLU A 320 3.36 -39.40 -10.56
CA GLU A 320 4.57 -38.58 -10.66
C GLU A 320 5.29 -38.47 -9.32
N THR A 321 4.57 -38.09 -8.26
CA THR A 321 5.15 -37.91 -6.93
C THR A 321 5.76 -39.20 -6.38
N VAL A 322 5.11 -40.35 -6.62
CA VAL A 322 5.62 -41.66 -6.19
C VAL A 322 6.84 -42.07 -7.02
N ALA A 323 6.78 -41.89 -8.34
CA ALA A 323 7.85 -42.25 -9.25
C ALA A 323 9.13 -41.42 -8.99
N GLU A 324 9.02 -40.11 -8.86
CA GLU A 324 10.16 -39.24 -8.55
C GLU A 324 10.86 -39.63 -7.26
N TRP A 325 10.09 -39.90 -6.21
CA TRP A 325 10.65 -40.37 -4.94
C TRP A 325 11.31 -41.73 -5.07
N LEU A 326 10.71 -42.67 -5.80
CA LEU A 326 11.31 -43.99 -6.02
C LEU A 326 12.62 -43.91 -6.82
N VAL A 327 12.68 -43.04 -7.85
CA VAL A 327 13.90 -42.80 -8.63
C VAL A 327 15.04 -42.36 -7.71
N GLN A 328 14.77 -41.42 -6.80
CA GLN A 328 15.76 -40.97 -5.80
C GLN A 328 16.06 -42.05 -4.75
N ARG A 329 15.02 -42.69 -4.22
CA ARG A 329 15.10 -43.71 -3.16
C ARG A 329 15.96 -44.90 -3.56
N TYR A 330 15.91 -45.31 -4.82
CA TYR A 330 16.62 -46.47 -5.36
C TYR A 330 17.80 -46.09 -6.27
N ALA A 331 18.11 -44.80 -6.42
CA ALA A 331 19.16 -44.28 -7.32
C ALA A 331 19.04 -44.83 -8.76
N ILE A 332 17.82 -44.79 -9.31
CA ILE A 332 17.52 -45.28 -10.65
C ILE A 332 18.03 -44.28 -11.69
N ALA A 333 18.64 -44.78 -12.77
CA ALA A 333 19.13 -43.92 -13.84
C ALA A 333 17.99 -43.13 -14.51
N SER A 334 18.26 -41.90 -14.92
CA SER A 334 17.26 -41.02 -15.56
C SER A 334 16.68 -41.64 -16.84
N THR A 335 17.46 -42.44 -17.56
CA THR A 335 17.04 -43.21 -18.74
C THR A 335 15.97 -44.26 -18.44
N GLU A 336 15.89 -44.74 -17.20
CA GLU A 336 14.91 -45.75 -16.76
C GLU A 336 13.68 -45.10 -16.09
N SER A 337 13.63 -43.77 -15.97
CA SER A 337 12.56 -43.04 -15.26
C SER A 337 11.17 -43.23 -15.87
N THR A 338 11.07 -43.40 -17.19
CA THR A 338 9.80 -43.72 -17.86
C THR A 338 9.29 -45.10 -17.43
N SER A 339 10.17 -46.09 -17.32
CA SER A 339 9.82 -47.44 -16.85
C SER A 339 9.35 -47.43 -15.39
N VAL A 340 9.95 -46.59 -14.54
CA VAL A 340 9.48 -46.38 -13.16
C VAL A 340 8.06 -45.82 -13.13
N ARG A 341 7.75 -44.80 -13.96
CA ARG A 341 6.39 -44.23 -14.04
C ARG A 341 5.37 -45.27 -14.50
N VAL A 342 5.73 -46.11 -15.47
CA VAL A 342 4.87 -47.21 -15.94
C VAL A 342 4.63 -48.23 -14.82
N ALA A 343 5.68 -48.66 -14.12
CA ALA A 343 5.56 -49.60 -13.01
C ALA A 343 4.71 -49.07 -11.85
N VAL A 344 4.89 -47.79 -11.51
CA VAL A 344 4.08 -47.11 -10.50
C VAL A 344 2.62 -47.01 -10.94
N TRP A 345 2.36 -46.62 -12.19
CA TRP A 345 0.99 -46.54 -12.71
C TRP A 345 0.27 -47.89 -12.67
N ASP A 346 0.96 -48.96 -13.06
CA ASP A 346 0.42 -50.32 -13.04
C ASP A 346 0.17 -50.78 -11.60
N PHE A 347 1.11 -50.51 -10.69
CA PHE A 347 0.94 -50.80 -9.26
C PHE A 347 -0.22 -50.02 -8.61
N LEU A 348 -0.38 -48.72 -8.88
CA LEU A 348 -1.51 -47.96 -8.37
C LEU A 348 -2.84 -48.47 -8.97
N SER A 349 -2.82 -48.96 -10.22
CA SER A 349 -3.98 -49.61 -10.84
C SER A 349 -4.30 -50.98 -10.21
N VAL A 350 -3.29 -51.74 -9.78
CA VAL A 350 -3.45 -52.96 -8.95
C VAL A 350 -4.11 -52.61 -7.62
N LEU A 351 -3.64 -51.56 -6.94
CA LEU A 351 -4.21 -51.10 -5.67
C LEU A 351 -5.64 -50.57 -5.83
N GLU A 352 -5.97 -49.93 -6.95
CA GLU A 352 -7.34 -49.57 -7.31
C GLU A 352 -8.23 -50.82 -7.46
N ARG A 353 -7.74 -51.86 -8.17
CA ARG A 353 -8.47 -53.14 -8.28
C ARG A 353 -8.63 -53.83 -6.94
N ALA A 354 -7.66 -53.71 -6.04
CA ALA A 354 -7.73 -54.24 -4.68
C ALA A 354 -8.53 -53.36 -3.69
N GLY A 355 -9.07 -52.21 -4.14
CA GLY A 355 -9.94 -51.36 -3.34
C GLY A 355 -9.24 -50.37 -2.41
N TYR A 356 -7.91 -50.24 -2.51
CA TYR A 356 -7.14 -49.26 -1.73
C TYR A 356 -7.27 -47.85 -2.28
N LEU A 357 -7.41 -47.74 -3.60
CA LEU A 357 -7.40 -46.47 -4.32
C LEU A 357 -8.64 -46.30 -5.19
N ARG A 358 -8.98 -45.04 -5.49
CA ARG A 358 -9.99 -44.68 -6.49
C ARG A 358 -9.42 -43.66 -7.46
N ARG A 359 -9.42 -43.97 -8.76
CA ARG A 359 -8.95 -43.05 -9.79
C ARG A 359 -9.88 -41.84 -9.90
N ARG A 360 -9.30 -40.63 -9.90
CA ARG A 360 -10.03 -39.38 -10.20
C ARG A 360 -9.80 -38.96 -11.63
N VAL A 361 -8.53 -38.74 -11.94
CA VAL A 361 -8.02 -38.31 -13.25
C VAL A 361 -6.79 -39.15 -13.56
N ARG A 362 -6.48 -39.30 -14.85
CA ARG A 362 -5.54 -40.26 -15.45
C ARG A 362 -4.42 -40.82 -14.55
N GLN A 363 -3.70 -39.98 -13.80
CA GLN A 363 -2.55 -40.34 -12.96
C GLN A 363 -2.69 -39.96 -11.48
N GLU A 364 -3.88 -39.60 -11.01
CA GLU A 364 -4.16 -39.25 -9.60
C GLU A 364 -5.27 -40.12 -9.00
N PHE A 365 -5.06 -40.51 -7.74
CA PHE A 365 -5.91 -41.43 -7.01
C PHE A 365 -6.26 -40.87 -5.62
N GLU A 366 -7.49 -41.10 -5.16
CA GLU A 366 -7.90 -40.95 -3.76
C GLU A 366 -7.54 -42.21 -2.98
N ILE A 367 -7.03 -42.05 -1.76
CA ILE A 367 -6.73 -43.15 -0.84
C ILE A 367 -8.00 -43.52 -0.07
N LEU A 368 -8.59 -44.67 -0.41
CA LEU A 368 -9.78 -45.21 0.25
C LEU A 368 -9.43 -46.08 1.46
N ARG A 369 -8.26 -46.72 1.43
CA ARG A 369 -7.72 -47.57 2.50
C ARG A 369 -6.21 -47.34 2.62
N ASP A 370 -5.77 -47.06 3.83
CA ASP A 370 -4.40 -46.70 4.21
C ASP A 370 -3.72 -47.77 5.10
N GLU A 371 -4.34 -48.94 5.26
CA GLU A 371 -3.79 -50.07 5.99
C GLU A 371 -3.83 -51.34 5.15
N LEU A 372 -2.79 -52.17 5.28
CA LEU A 372 -2.72 -53.45 4.57
C LEU A 372 -3.87 -54.37 4.98
N GLY A 373 -4.50 -54.98 3.99
CA GLY A 373 -5.49 -56.03 4.14
C GLY A 373 -4.90 -57.42 4.19
N THR A 374 -5.78 -58.39 3.95
CA THR A 374 -5.49 -59.84 4.00
C THR A 374 -5.86 -60.50 2.68
N GLU A 375 -5.98 -59.72 1.60
CA GLU A 375 -6.41 -60.23 0.31
C GLU A 375 -5.34 -61.15 -0.29
N THR A 376 -5.70 -62.40 -0.58
CA THR A 376 -4.81 -63.41 -1.15
C THR A 376 -4.78 -63.40 -2.68
N GLU A 377 -5.71 -62.68 -3.32
CA GLU A 377 -5.81 -62.55 -4.77
C GLU A 377 -6.10 -61.10 -5.18
N VAL A 378 -5.56 -60.67 -6.33
CA VAL A 378 -5.89 -59.38 -6.96
C VAL A 378 -6.92 -59.62 -8.05
N PRO A 379 -8.13 -59.02 -7.98
CA PRO A 379 -9.15 -59.21 -9.00
C PRO A 379 -8.64 -58.81 -10.40
N GLY A 380 -8.77 -59.69 -11.38
CA GLY A 380 -8.37 -59.43 -12.77
C GLY A 380 -9.14 -58.26 -13.42
N PRO A 381 -8.59 -57.64 -14.48
CA PRO A 381 -9.27 -56.54 -15.20
C PRO A 381 -10.65 -56.95 -15.74
N GLU A 382 -10.75 -58.17 -16.26
CA GLU A 382 -11.96 -58.72 -16.85
C GLU A 382 -12.94 -59.27 -15.81
N ALA A 383 -12.46 -59.83 -14.69
CA ALA A 383 -13.33 -60.45 -13.69
C ALA A 383 -14.34 -59.46 -13.08
N LYS A 384 -13.95 -58.21 -12.78
CA LYS A 384 -14.88 -57.18 -12.30
C LYS A 384 -15.84 -56.68 -13.39
N ALA A 385 -15.38 -56.61 -14.63
CA ALA A 385 -16.22 -56.21 -15.77
C ALA A 385 -17.25 -57.30 -16.13
N THR A 386 -16.86 -58.57 -16.05
CA THR A 386 -17.71 -59.74 -16.28
C THR A 386 -18.70 -59.94 -15.12
N ALA A 387 -18.26 -59.88 -13.86
CA ALA A 387 -19.16 -59.96 -12.70
C ALA A 387 -20.21 -58.83 -12.74
N LEU A 388 -19.80 -57.60 -13.06
CA LEU A 388 -20.74 -56.49 -13.27
C LEU A 388 -21.69 -56.76 -14.43
N LYS A 389 -21.17 -57.13 -15.62
CA LYS A 389 -22.01 -57.41 -16.80
C LYS A 389 -23.02 -58.51 -16.50
N THR A 390 -22.63 -59.56 -15.78
CA THR A 390 -23.50 -60.68 -15.38
C THR A 390 -24.53 -60.24 -14.35
N ALA A 391 -24.11 -59.52 -13.30
CA ALA A 391 -25.01 -59.05 -12.25
C ALA A 391 -26.04 -58.04 -12.76
N THR A 392 -25.69 -57.24 -13.78
CA THR A 392 -26.60 -56.24 -14.35
C THR A 392 -27.21 -56.64 -15.70
N ARG A 393 -27.05 -57.90 -16.12
CA ARG A 393 -27.61 -58.39 -17.39
C ARG A 393 -29.13 -58.39 -17.32
N GLY A 394 -29.78 -57.72 -18.26
CA GLY A 394 -31.25 -57.65 -18.34
C GLY A 394 -31.90 -56.77 -17.26
N LEU A 395 -31.13 -55.93 -16.57
CA LEU A 395 -31.67 -54.93 -15.63
C LEU A 395 -31.91 -53.59 -16.30
N PHE A 396 -33.08 -53.03 -16.05
CA PHE A 396 -33.50 -51.71 -16.51
C PHE A 396 -33.95 -50.85 -15.34
N TRP A 397 -33.91 -49.54 -15.52
CA TRP A 397 -34.51 -48.61 -14.56
C TRP A 397 -36.02 -48.80 -14.52
N ALA A 398 -36.60 -48.88 -13.32
CA ALA A 398 -38.04 -48.87 -13.18
C ALA A 398 -38.63 -47.52 -13.63
N HIS A 399 -39.80 -47.56 -14.27
CA HIS A 399 -40.51 -46.36 -14.72
C HIS A 399 -41.08 -45.55 -13.54
N ASP A 400 -41.43 -46.21 -12.44
CA ASP A 400 -41.92 -45.57 -11.21
C ASP A 400 -40.78 -45.16 -10.27
N VAL A 401 -40.99 -44.09 -9.54
CA VAL A 401 -40.02 -43.57 -8.56
C VAL A 401 -40.14 -44.38 -7.27
N ALA A 402 -39.13 -45.18 -6.95
CA ALA A 402 -39.04 -45.87 -5.66
C ALA A 402 -39.15 -44.86 -4.50
N ASP A 403 -40.07 -45.12 -3.56
CA ASP A 403 -40.28 -44.25 -2.40
C ASP A 403 -39.32 -44.58 -1.24
N GLU A 404 -39.31 -43.72 -0.22
CA GLU A 404 -38.43 -43.88 0.95
C GLU A 404 -38.80 -45.09 1.82
N SER A 405 -40.06 -45.52 1.81
CA SER A 405 -40.52 -46.71 2.51
C SER A 405 -39.98 -47.98 1.84
N GLN A 406 -40.00 -48.03 0.51
CA GLN A 406 -39.44 -49.11 -0.30
C GLN A 406 -37.92 -49.21 -0.14
N PHE A 407 -37.22 -48.07 -0.11
CA PHE A 407 -35.78 -48.01 0.18
C PHE A 407 -35.45 -48.70 1.51
N TRP A 408 -36.06 -48.26 2.61
CA TRP A 408 -35.74 -48.83 3.94
C TRP A 408 -36.23 -50.27 4.11
N SER A 409 -37.31 -50.64 3.41
CA SER A 409 -37.77 -52.04 3.33
C SER A 409 -36.72 -52.93 2.64
N ALA A 410 -36.15 -52.48 1.53
CA ALA A 410 -35.11 -53.20 0.80
C ALA A 410 -33.79 -53.29 1.59
N VAL A 411 -33.39 -52.22 2.28
CA VAL A 411 -32.24 -52.20 3.20
C VAL A 411 -32.38 -53.29 4.27
N ARG A 412 -33.56 -53.38 4.90
CA ARG A 412 -33.84 -54.43 5.90
C ARG A 412 -33.83 -55.83 5.29
N LYS A 413 -34.48 -56.03 4.14
CA LYS A 413 -34.57 -57.34 3.46
C LYS A 413 -33.21 -57.88 3.01
N THR A 414 -32.35 -57.00 2.51
CA THR A 414 -31.03 -57.37 2.00
C THR A 414 -29.95 -57.41 3.07
N GLY A 415 -30.23 -56.89 4.27
CA GLY A 415 -29.27 -56.82 5.37
C GLY A 415 -28.11 -55.84 5.12
N VAL A 416 -28.28 -54.92 4.16
CA VAL A 416 -27.27 -53.91 3.85
C VAL A 416 -27.31 -52.80 4.89
N HIS A 417 -26.17 -52.40 5.43
CA HIS A 417 -26.11 -51.25 6.32
C HIS A 417 -25.92 -49.97 5.50
N VAL A 418 -26.80 -48.98 5.68
CA VAL A 418 -26.71 -47.67 5.00
C VAL A 418 -26.67 -46.54 6.00
N ALA A 419 -25.64 -45.70 5.93
CA ALA A 419 -25.54 -44.52 6.79
C ALA A 419 -26.57 -43.45 6.39
N PRO A 420 -27.05 -42.60 7.33
CA PRO A 420 -28.05 -41.58 7.03
C PRO A 420 -27.65 -40.56 5.95
N SER A 421 -26.35 -40.28 5.80
CA SER A 421 -25.81 -39.40 4.74
C SER A 421 -25.92 -40.06 3.36
N ASP A 422 -25.58 -41.34 3.29
CA ASP A 422 -25.59 -42.11 2.04
C ASP A 422 -27.03 -42.41 1.61
N ALA A 423 -27.93 -42.68 2.57
CA ALA A 423 -29.36 -42.83 2.32
C ALA A 423 -29.96 -41.57 1.69
N ARG A 424 -29.65 -40.38 2.22
CA ARG A 424 -30.10 -39.10 1.65
C ARG A 424 -29.59 -38.88 0.22
N MET A 425 -28.33 -39.21 -0.04
CA MET A 425 -27.73 -39.10 -1.37
C MET A 425 -28.37 -40.08 -2.36
N LEU A 426 -28.61 -41.33 -1.96
CA LEU A 426 -29.22 -42.33 -2.84
C LEU A 426 -30.68 -41.98 -3.15
N LEU A 427 -31.46 -41.59 -2.14
CA LEU A 427 -32.85 -41.20 -2.30
C LEU A 427 -33.03 -39.96 -3.20
N SER A 428 -32.10 -39.00 -3.14
CA SER A 428 -32.17 -37.81 -4.01
C SER A 428 -31.96 -38.18 -5.50
N VAL A 429 -31.06 -39.12 -5.79
CA VAL A 429 -30.82 -39.62 -7.15
C VAL A 429 -31.97 -40.49 -7.65
N TRP A 430 -32.64 -41.24 -6.77
CA TRP A 430 -33.77 -42.10 -7.17
C TRP A 430 -35.01 -41.29 -7.53
N ARG A 431 -35.21 -40.15 -6.84
CA ARG A 431 -36.36 -39.24 -7.03
C ARG A 431 -36.26 -38.35 -8.28
N ASP A 432 -35.07 -38.05 -8.77
CA ASP A 432 -34.87 -37.23 -9.96
C ASP A 432 -34.56 -38.08 -11.20
N ALA A 433 -35.55 -38.23 -12.09
CA ALA A 433 -35.39 -38.95 -13.35
C ALA A 433 -34.26 -38.38 -14.24
N ARG A 434 -33.91 -37.09 -14.11
CA ARG A 434 -32.83 -36.44 -14.87
C ARG A 434 -31.43 -36.81 -14.37
N LEU A 435 -31.32 -37.42 -13.19
CA LEU A 435 -30.06 -37.93 -12.64
C LEU A 435 -29.80 -39.40 -13.00
N ARG A 436 -30.79 -40.11 -13.58
CA ARG A 436 -30.69 -41.50 -14.08
C ARG A 436 -29.93 -41.61 -15.42
N ARG A 437 -28.90 -40.80 -15.64
CA ARG A 437 -28.13 -40.72 -16.92
C ARG A 437 -27.13 -41.86 -17.11
N ALA A 438 -26.82 -42.59 -16.05
CA ALA A 438 -25.92 -43.73 -16.07
C ALA A 438 -26.71 -45.02 -16.39
N ASN A 439 -26.15 -45.89 -17.25
CA ASN A 439 -26.72 -47.23 -17.44
C ASN A 439 -26.73 -48.02 -16.12
N ALA A 440 -27.60 -49.03 -16.01
CA ALA A 440 -27.80 -49.79 -14.77
C ALA A 440 -26.47 -50.34 -14.18
N ALA A 441 -25.54 -50.75 -15.05
CA ALA A 441 -24.20 -51.21 -14.68
C ALA A 441 -23.32 -50.12 -14.04
N ALA A 442 -23.31 -48.92 -14.61
CA ALA A 442 -22.56 -47.79 -14.06
C ALA A 442 -23.16 -47.33 -12.72
N TYR A 443 -24.48 -47.36 -12.59
CA TYR A 443 -25.15 -46.96 -11.36
C TYR A 443 -24.96 -47.99 -10.22
N ALA A 444 -25.15 -49.29 -10.50
CA ALA A 444 -24.92 -50.36 -9.54
C ALA A 444 -23.50 -50.33 -8.95
N ARG A 445 -22.49 -50.06 -9.78
CA ARG A 445 -21.10 -49.87 -9.33
C ARG A 445 -20.95 -48.71 -8.36
N ASN A 446 -21.61 -47.59 -8.64
CA ASN A 446 -21.51 -46.41 -7.79
C ASN A 446 -22.16 -46.66 -6.42
N VAL A 447 -23.32 -47.31 -6.40
CA VAL A 447 -23.99 -47.71 -5.15
C VAL A 447 -23.16 -48.72 -4.36
N ALA A 448 -22.60 -49.75 -5.02
CA ALA A 448 -21.70 -50.72 -4.39
C ALA A 448 -20.47 -50.04 -3.76
N ALA A 449 -19.86 -49.09 -4.47
CA ALA A 449 -18.71 -48.33 -4.00
C ALA A 449 -19.05 -47.37 -2.85
N THR A 450 -20.26 -46.79 -2.87
CA THR A 450 -20.75 -45.85 -1.85
C THR A 450 -21.05 -46.59 -0.54
N LEU A 451 -21.75 -47.73 -0.64
CA LEU A 451 -22.16 -48.53 0.52
C LEU A 451 -21.12 -49.57 0.96
N ARG A 452 -20.00 -49.68 0.25
CA ARG A 452 -18.92 -50.66 0.50
C ARG A 452 -19.42 -52.11 0.50
N ILE A 453 -20.34 -52.42 -0.40
CA ILE A 453 -20.90 -53.76 -0.61
C ILE A 453 -20.48 -54.30 -1.98
N THR A 454 -20.68 -55.60 -2.20
CA THR A 454 -20.40 -56.19 -3.52
C THR A 454 -21.40 -55.65 -4.55
N VAL A 455 -21.02 -55.68 -5.83
CA VAL A 455 -21.90 -55.21 -6.93
C VAL A 455 -23.17 -56.04 -6.97
N GLU A 456 -23.07 -57.34 -6.69
CA GLU A 456 -24.19 -58.28 -6.61
C GLU A 456 -25.15 -57.87 -5.49
N LYS A 457 -24.63 -57.48 -4.32
CA LYS A 457 -25.43 -57.02 -3.19
C LYS A 457 -26.06 -55.65 -3.43
N ALA A 458 -25.35 -54.76 -4.15
CA ALA A 458 -25.92 -53.50 -4.59
C ALA A 458 -27.06 -53.69 -5.61
N VAL A 459 -26.90 -54.63 -6.54
CA VAL A 459 -27.95 -55.02 -7.48
C VAL A 459 -29.15 -55.62 -6.76
N GLU A 460 -28.91 -56.50 -5.79
CA GLU A 460 -29.96 -57.10 -4.95
C GLU A 460 -30.74 -56.00 -4.20
N LEU A 461 -30.04 -55.05 -3.58
CA LEU A 461 -30.64 -53.89 -2.91
C LEU A 461 -31.47 -53.03 -3.87
N LEU A 462 -30.90 -52.68 -5.03
CA LEU A 462 -31.57 -51.84 -6.03
C LEU A 462 -32.80 -52.52 -6.65
N THR A 463 -32.75 -53.84 -6.82
CA THR A 463 -33.89 -54.63 -7.31
C THR A 463 -34.96 -54.76 -6.24
N ALA A 464 -34.58 -55.07 -4.98
CA ALA A 464 -35.50 -55.17 -3.85
C ALA A 464 -36.18 -53.82 -3.52
N ALA A 465 -35.50 -52.72 -3.82
CA ALA A 465 -36.02 -51.37 -3.66
C ALA A 465 -36.88 -50.89 -4.84
N GLY A 466 -37.08 -51.72 -5.87
CA GLY A 466 -37.86 -51.34 -7.05
C GLY A 466 -37.18 -50.33 -7.96
N VAL A 467 -35.88 -50.08 -7.80
CA VAL A 467 -35.11 -49.13 -8.63
C VAL A 467 -34.71 -49.77 -9.95
N PHE A 468 -34.37 -51.06 -9.91
CA PHE A 468 -34.16 -51.87 -11.10
C PHE A 468 -35.22 -52.96 -11.23
N VAL A 469 -35.64 -53.19 -12.48
CA VAL A 469 -36.50 -54.29 -12.88
C VAL A 469 -35.75 -55.22 -13.83
N ARG A 470 -36.02 -56.51 -13.77
CA ARG A 470 -35.51 -57.48 -14.75
C ARG A 470 -36.52 -57.62 -15.88
N ASP A 471 -36.02 -57.70 -17.11
CA ASP A 471 -36.83 -58.09 -18.26
C ASP A 471 -37.42 -59.48 -17.98
N VAL A 472 -38.75 -59.58 -17.98
CA VAL A 472 -39.45 -60.87 -17.88
C VAL A 472 -39.72 -61.31 -19.31
N ALA A 473 -38.83 -62.11 -19.86
CA ALA A 473 -39.12 -62.91 -21.05
C ALA A 473 -39.83 -64.20 -20.63
#